data_AF-A0A956J5C2-F1
#
_entry.id   AF-A0A956J5C2-F1
#
_cell.length_a   1.000
_cell.length_b   1.000
_cell.length_c   1.000
_cell.angle_alpha   90.00
_cell.angle_beta   90.00
_cell.angle_gamma   90.00
#
_symmetry.space_group_name_H-M   'P 1'
#
loop_
_entity.id
_entity.type
_entity.pdbx_description
1 polymer ?
#
loop_
_entity_poly.entity_id
_entity_poly.type
_entity_poly.pdbx_seq_one_letter_code
_entity_poly.pdbx_strand_id
1 'polypeptide(L)'
;MRDSGQVACWGWRYAAWGDTSEDSGKTDSTPRDIEGLPEDLHSLSAAIFGTCALTQHGSVWCWGGPPMTAEPKEMRELRGRVDQLSMGVLFGCALVRNGDVECWGSGSHGELGTQTTSSFVAVRVGGLPARAREIATGSRWACALLETDEVYCWGSNEGQILGAGAPDSAVPVKIPVEEPVSHLGRATGTNLGVILQDGTLRYWGEIYDSETPFDTDVSPVPAIHGAVSTCSGGRLACALLDTGEVSCWHDPNDAYKRDEPKDVFELSVGNTDFCARNSEGLWCWYEMNAAKRIDL
;
A
#
# COMPACT_ATOMS: atom_id res chain seq x y z
N MET A 1 13.90 5.29 0.28
CA MET A 1 14.66 6.07 1.28
C MET A 1 16.08 5.54 1.29
N ARG A 2 17.08 6.42 1.23
CA ARG A 2 18.49 6.00 1.32
C ARG A 2 18.85 5.70 2.78
N ASP A 3 19.94 4.98 2.99
CA ASP A 3 20.42 4.64 4.34
C ASP A 3 20.83 5.88 5.15
N SER A 4 21.08 7.01 4.47
CA SER A 4 21.30 8.32 5.09
C SER A 4 20.03 8.99 5.65
N GLY A 5 18.85 8.41 5.43
CA GLY A 5 17.55 9.03 5.73
C GLY A 5 17.04 9.97 4.62
N GLN A 6 17.88 10.30 3.62
CA GLN A 6 17.46 11.14 2.50
C GLN A 6 16.38 10.44 1.67
N VAL A 7 15.31 11.17 1.38
CA VAL A 7 14.24 10.73 0.48
C VAL A 7 14.52 11.28 -0.90
N ALA A 8 14.45 10.40 -1.90
CA ALA A 8 14.48 10.78 -3.30
C ALA A 8 13.25 10.21 -4.02
N CYS A 9 12.62 11.00 -4.87
CA CYS A 9 11.46 10.62 -5.67
C CYS A 9 11.75 10.77 -7.17
N TRP A 10 11.11 9.94 -7.99
CA TRP A 10 11.14 9.98 -9.45
C TRP A 10 9.81 9.46 -9.99
N GLY A 11 9.62 9.54 -11.31
CA GLY A 11 8.41 9.09 -11.98
C GLY A 11 7.49 10.25 -12.40
N TRP A 12 6.21 9.93 -12.60
CA TRP A 12 5.22 10.87 -13.12
C TRP A 12 4.87 11.93 -12.07
N ARG A 13 4.94 13.22 -12.43
CA ARG A 13 4.46 14.33 -11.60
C ARG A 13 3.01 14.70 -11.92
N TYR A 14 2.14 14.57 -10.94
CA TYR A 14 0.81 15.17 -11.00
C TYR A 14 0.88 16.65 -10.60
N ALA A 15 0.02 17.51 -11.16
CA ALA A 15 -0.07 18.94 -10.83
C ALA A 15 -0.15 19.26 -9.31
N ALA A 16 -0.52 18.27 -8.48
CA ALA A 16 -0.60 18.41 -7.03
C ALA A 16 0.78 18.53 -6.33
N TRP A 17 1.88 18.34 -7.04
CA TRP A 17 3.27 18.44 -6.54
C TRP A 17 3.77 19.88 -6.36
N GLY A 18 2.87 20.85 -6.14
CA GLY A 18 3.30 22.24 -5.99
C GLY A 18 3.92 22.87 -7.21
N ASP A 19 3.85 22.16 -8.33
CA ASP A 19 4.29 22.67 -9.59
C ASP A 19 3.32 23.76 -10.04
N THR A 20 3.88 24.88 -10.48
CA THR A 20 3.14 25.80 -11.34
C THR A 20 2.53 25.00 -12.49
N SER A 21 1.38 25.43 -13.02
CA SER A 21 0.64 24.71 -14.07
C SER A 21 1.44 24.29 -15.32
N GLU A 22 2.68 24.75 -15.47
CA GLU A 22 3.61 24.41 -16.55
C GLU A 22 4.34 23.04 -16.38
N ASP A 23 4.40 22.48 -15.17
CA ASP A 23 5.18 21.25 -14.90
C ASP A 23 4.32 19.98 -14.68
N SER A 24 2.99 20.15 -14.62
CA SER A 24 2.02 19.04 -14.60
C SER A 24 2.18 18.14 -15.82
N GLY A 25 2.37 16.84 -15.60
CA GLY A 25 2.52 15.84 -16.68
C GLY A 25 3.96 15.66 -17.17
N LYS A 26 4.95 16.24 -16.48
CA LYS A 26 6.37 15.91 -16.68
C LYS A 26 6.74 14.65 -15.90
N THR A 27 7.65 13.85 -16.45
CA THR A 27 8.20 12.65 -15.81
C THR A 27 9.65 12.91 -15.43
N ASP A 28 9.99 12.73 -14.15
CA ASP A 28 11.39 12.66 -13.72
C ASP A 28 11.92 11.25 -13.93
N SER A 29 12.87 11.10 -14.84
CA SER A 29 13.54 9.82 -15.10
C SER A 29 14.72 9.54 -14.18
N THR A 30 15.08 10.49 -13.32
CA THR A 30 16.16 10.37 -12.32
C THR A 30 15.66 10.74 -10.93
N PRO A 31 16.07 10.01 -9.88
CA PRO A 31 15.75 10.35 -8.50
C PRO A 31 16.18 11.77 -8.14
N ARG A 32 15.28 12.55 -7.55
CA ARG A 32 15.54 13.88 -7.00
C ARG A 32 15.27 13.90 -5.51
N ASP A 33 16.14 14.59 -4.78
CA ASP A 33 16.03 14.68 -3.33
C ASP A 33 14.83 15.56 -2.94
N ILE A 34 14.08 15.10 -1.94
CA ILE A 34 13.00 15.85 -1.32
C ILE A 34 13.56 16.59 -0.11
N GLU A 35 13.50 17.91 -0.17
CA GLU A 35 13.94 18.80 0.90
C GLU A 35 12.81 19.07 1.91
N GLY A 36 13.17 19.57 3.10
CA GLY A 36 12.20 19.99 4.12
C GLY A 36 11.58 18.86 4.96
N LEU A 37 12.04 17.62 4.78
CA LEU A 37 11.66 16.49 5.63
C LEU A 37 12.52 16.42 6.90
N PRO A 38 11.98 15.90 8.02
CA PRO A 38 12.77 15.57 9.20
C PRO A 38 13.90 14.57 8.92
N GLU A 39 14.94 14.57 9.75
CA GLU A 39 16.06 13.61 9.62
C GLU A 39 15.71 12.22 10.18
N ASP A 40 14.71 12.13 11.07
CA ASP A 40 14.32 10.90 11.77
C ASP A 40 13.25 10.09 11.02
N LEU A 41 13.22 10.14 9.69
CA LEU A 41 12.28 9.35 8.91
C LEU A 41 12.51 7.84 9.12
N HIS A 42 11.40 7.11 9.20
CA HIS A 42 11.38 5.68 9.43
C HIS A 42 10.77 4.92 8.25
N SER A 43 9.68 5.44 7.66
CA SER A 43 9.01 4.79 6.53
C SER A 43 8.33 5.78 5.61
N LEU A 44 8.00 5.31 4.42
CA LEU A 44 7.27 6.05 3.38
C LEU A 44 6.07 5.21 2.95
N SER A 45 4.99 5.90 2.59
CA SER A 45 3.86 5.31 1.87
C SER A 45 3.51 6.23 0.71
N ALA A 46 3.50 5.68 -0.50
CA ALA A 46 3.25 6.41 -1.73
C ALA A 46 2.06 5.82 -2.47
N ALA A 47 1.29 6.68 -3.10
CA ALA A 47 0.20 6.34 -4.00
C ALA A 47 0.26 7.22 -5.26
N ILE A 48 -0.70 7.05 -6.17
CA ILE A 48 -0.73 7.74 -7.48
C ILE A 48 -0.59 9.26 -7.33
N PHE A 49 -1.32 9.86 -6.39
CA PHE A 49 -1.37 11.30 -6.27
C PHE A 49 -0.47 11.88 -5.19
N GLY A 50 -0.15 11.13 -4.13
CA GLY A 50 0.55 11.66 -2.95
C GLY A 50 1.46 10.68 -2.26
N THR A 51 2.39 11.22 -1.49
CA THR A 51 3.33 10.48 -0.66
C THR A 51 3.30 11.04 0.76
N CYS A 52 3.38 10.15 1.73
CA CYS A 52 3.56 10.50 3.13
C CYS A 52 4.78 9.78 3.72
N ALA A 53 5.45 10.46 4.62
CA ALA A 53 6.57 9.97 5.40
C ALA A 53 6.20 9.90 6.88
N LEU A 54 6.64 8.84 7.54
CA LEU A 54 6.50 8.61 8.97
C LEU A 54 7.85 8.75 9.64
N THR A 55 7.92 9.50 10.73
CA THR A 55 9.14 9.59 11.55
C THR A 55 9.19 8.51 12.63
N GLN A 56 10.38 8.24 13.17
CA GLN A 56 10.59 7.29 14.28
C GLN A 56 9.75 7.63 15.52
N HIS A 57 9.42 8.91 15.71
CA HIS A 57 8.59 9.39 16.80
C HIS A 57 7.10 9.48 16.46
N GLY A 58 6.70 9.04 15.26
CA GLY A 58 5.31 8.94 14.84
C GLY A 58 4.69 10.27 14.38
N SER A 59 5.50 11.23 13.95
CA SER A 59 5.01 12.40 13.20
C SER A 59 4.85 12.05 11.72
N VAL A 60 3.82 12.59 11.08
CA VAL A 60 3.46 12.31 9.68
C VAL A 60 3.63 13.54 8.82
N TRP A 61 4.30 13.41 7.69
CA TRP A 61 4.56 14.47 6.73
C TRP A 61 4.09 14.05 5.35
N CYS A 62 3.21 14.82 4.72
CA CYS A 62 2.63 14.47 3.42
C CYS A 62 2.86 15.56 2.37
N TRP A 63 2.94 15.16 1.10
CA TRP A 63 3.01 16.04 -0.06
C TRP A 63 2.40 15.37 -1.31
N GLY A 64 2.12 16.18 -2.33
CA GLY A 64 1.37 15.78 -3.51
C GLY A 64 -0.12 15.74 -3.22
N GLY A 65 -0.71 14.54 -3.23
CA GLY A 65 -2.13 14.22 -3.02
C GLY A 65 -2.62 14.59 -1.62
N PRO A 66 -3.83 14.17 -1.22
CA PRO A 66 -4.46 14.60 0.03
C PRO A 66 -3.48 14.55 1.21
N PRO A 67 -3.17 15.68 1.89
CA PRO A 67 -3.92 16.94 1.97
C PRO A 67 -3.67 18.01 0.88
N MET A 68 -3.15 17.64 -0.29
CA MET A 68 -2.92 18.50 -1.46
C MET A 68 -1.86 19.58 -1.22
N THR A 69 -0.66 19.19 -0.77
CA THR A 69 0.43 20.12 -0.47
C THR A 69 1.61 19.94 -1.43
N ALA A 70 2.11 21.08 -1.92
CA ALA A 70 3.27 21.19 -2.78
C ALA A 70 4.54 20.55 -2.18
N GLU A 71 4.84 20.98 -0.96
CA GLU A 71 6.00 20.61 -0.19
C GLU A 71 5.57 19.72 0.97
N PRO A 72 6.52 18.96 1.57
CA PRO A 72 6.25 18.19 2.78
C PRO A 72 5.64 19.05 3.87
N LYS A 73 4.44 18.65 4.34
CA LYS A 73 3.74 19.32 5.44
C LYS A 73 3.38 18.32 6.52
N GLU A 74 3.67 18.70 7.76
CA GLU A 74 3.29 17.93 8.94
C GLU A 74 1.75 17.87 9.10
N MET A 75 1.20 16.67 9.27
CA MET A 75 -0.21 16.44 9.60
C MET A 75 -0.44 16.55 11.10
N ARG A 76 -0.56 17.79 11.60
CA ARG A 76 -0.73 18.08 13.04
C ARG A 76 -2.09 17.72 13.63
N GLU A 77 -3.07 17.43 12.79
CA GLU A 77 -4.46 17.16 13.20
C GLU A 77 -4.70 15.68 13.58
N LEU A 78 -3.70 14.81 13.40
CA LEU A 78 -3.76 13.42 13.86
C LEU A 78 -3.81 13.38 15.39
N ARG A 79 -4.68 12.54 15.97
CA ARG A 79 -4.95 12.58 17.43
C ARG A 79 -3.89 11.88 18.29
N GLY A 80 -2.80 11.38 17.69
CA GLY A 80 -1.73 10.70 18.41
C GLY A 80 -0.52 10.41 17.53
N ARG A 81 0.47 9.73 18.11
CA ARG A 81 1.62 9.22 17.37
C ARG A 81 1.21 8.06 16.50
N VAL A 82 1.70 8.06 15.27
CA VAL A 82 1.40 7.04 14.27
C VAL A 82 2.48 5.98 14.27
N ASP A 83 2.07 4.72 14.15
CA ASP A 83 2.97 3.57 14.02
C ASP A 83 2.99 3.02 12.58
N GLN A 84 1.94 3.24 11.78
CA GLN A 84 1.90 2.84 10.37
C GLN A 84 1.13 3.82 9.50
N LEU A 85 1.56 3.99 8.25
CA LEU A 85 0.88 4.75 7.20
C LEU A 85 0.53 3.83 6.03
N SER A 86 -0.63 4.05 5.42
CA SER A 86 -1.02 3.41 4.18
C SER A 86 -1.78 4.38 3.28
N MET A 87 -1.25 4.60 2.08
CA MET A 87 -1.80 5.51 1.08
C MET A 87 -2.57 4.74 0.01
N GLY A 88 -3.82 5.14 -0.23
CA GLY A 88 -4.58 4.76 -1.41
C GLY A 88 -4.57 5.88 -2.46
N VAL A 89 -5.33 5.73 -3.55
CA VAL A 89 -5.21 6.62 -4.72
C VAL A 89 -5.46 8.09 -4.35
N LEU A 90 -6.58 8.39 -3.69
CA LEU A 90 -6.96 9.75 -3.28
C LEU A 90 -7.30 9.84 -1.79
N PHE A 91 -6.75 8.95 -0.98
CA PHE A 91 -6.94 8.95 0.47
C PHE A 91 -5.74 8.31 1.17
N GLY A 92 -5.60 8.53 2.47
CA GLY A 92 -4.59 7.89 3.30
C GLY A 92 -5.19 7.50 4.64
N CYS A 93 -4.60 6.50 5.26
CA CYS A 93 -4.92 6.07 6.62
C CYS A 93 -3.66 5.95 7.46
N ALA A 94 -3.80 6.26 8.74
CA ALA A 94 -2.78 6.15 9.76
C ALA A 94 -3.26 5.23 10.88
N LEU A 95 -2.42 4.29 11.27
CA LEU A 95 -2.58 3.53 12.49
C LEU A 95 -1.94 4.30 13.63
N VAL A 96 -2.76 4.81 14.54
CA VAL A 96 -2.33 5.50 15.74
C VAL A 96 -1.87 4.45 16.76
N ARG A 97 -0.83 4.76 17.55
CA ARG A 97 -0.21 3.85 18.54
C ARG A 97 -1.16 3.27 19.58
N ASN A 98 -2.31 3.89 19.79
CA ASN A 98 -3.36 3.37 20.68
C ASN A 98 -4.25 2.30 20.01
N GLY A 99 -3.99 1.95 18.75
CA GLY A 99 -4.76 1.01 17.93
C GLY A 99 -5.93 1.62 17.16
N ASP A 100 -6.11 2.95 17.21
CA ASP A 100 -7.12 3.64 16.41
C ASP A 100 -6.64 3.85 14.97
N VAL A 101 -7.57 3.79 14.02
CA VAL A 101 -7.31 4.11 12.61
C VAL A 101 -7.93 5.47 12.29
N GLU A 102 -7.14 6.36 11.70
CA GLU A 102 -7.60 7.66 11.21
C GLU A 102 -7.32 7.80 9.71
N CYS A 103 -8.31 8.19 8.93
CA CYS A 103 -8.20 8.31 7.47
C CYS A 103 -8.57 9.72 6.99
N TRP A 104 -7.99 10.15 5.87
CA TRP A 104 -8.25 11.44 5.23
C TRP A 104 -8.24 11.31 3.70
N GLY A 105 -8.80 12.29 3.01
CA GLY A 105 -8.91 12.37 1.55
C GLY A 105 -10.32 12.07 1.06
N SER A 106 -10.43 11.29 -0.02
CA SER A 106 -11.69 10.81 -0.60
C SER A 106 -12.40 9.85 0.34
N GLY A 107 -13.73 9.95 0.42
CA GLY A 107 -14.61 9.01 1.11
C GLY A 107 -15.87 8.69 0.29
N SER A 108 -15.85 8.92 -1.03
CA SER A 108 -17.02 8.76 -1.90
C SER A 108 -17.56 7.33 -1.99
N HIS A 109 -16.73 6.34 -1.71
CA HIS A 109 -17.07 4.92 -1.63
C HIS A 109 -16.99 4.40 -0.19
N GLY A 110 -16.82 5.31 0.79
CA GLY A 110 -16.68 4.95 2.19
C GLY A 110 -15.24 4.71 2.66
N GLU A 111 -14.22 5.08 1.87
CA GLU A 111 -12.79 4.82 2.14
C GLU A 111 -12.30 5.37 3.49
N LEU A 112 -13.00 6.37 4.04
CA LEU A 112 -12.69 6.96 5.34
C LEU A 112 -13.27 6.17 6.53
N GLY A 113 -13.98 5.06 6.30
CA GLY A 113 -14.59 4.25 7.36
C GLY A 113 -15.65 5.01 8.16
N THR A 114 -16.26 6.02 7.52
CA THR A 114 -17.38 6.81 8.02
C THR A 114 -18.25 7.25 6.85
N GLN A 115 -19.44 7.79 7.11
CA GLN A 115 -20.31 8.39 6.09
C GLN A 115 -19.80 9.72 5.51
N THR A 116 -18.57 10.13 5.84
CA THR A 116 -17.93 11.34 5.33
C THR A 116 -17.47 11.10 3.89
N THR A 117 -17.95 11.90 2.95
CA THR A 117 -17.66 11.71 1.52
C THR A 117 -16.31 12.28 1.08
N SER A 118 -15.71 13.20 1.87
CA SER A 118 -14.32 13.62 1.79
C SER A 118 -13.91 14.43 3.01
N SER A 119 -12.62 14.42 3.36
CA SER A 119 -12.08 15.26 4.43
C SER A 119 -10.57 15.44 4.31
N PHE A 120 -10.07 16.68 4.39
CA PHE A 120 -8.62 16.94 4.48
C PHE A 120 -8.06 16.81 5.90
N VAL A 121 -8.95 16.72 6.89
CA VAL A 121 -8.62 16.45 8.29
C VAL A 121 -8.88 14.98 8.55
N ALA A 122 -7.94 14.29 9.20
CA ALA A 122 -8.10 12.88 9.51
C ALA A 122 -9.33 12.64 10.38
N VAL A 123 -10.16 11.71 9.95
CA VAL A 123 -11.35 11.25 10.68
C VAL A 123 -11.09 9.86 11.21
N ARG A 124 -11.53 9.61 12.45
CA ARG A 124 -11.41 8.30 13.07
C ARG A 124 -12.38 7.33 12.40
N VAL A 125 -11.86 6.16 11.99
CA VAL A 125 -12.67 5.04 11.50
C VAL A 125 -13.53 4.51 12.64
N GLY A 126 -14.83 4.39 12.41
CA GLY A 126 -15.78 3.83 13.36
C GLY A 126 -16.08 2.36 13.07
N GLY A 127 -16.52 1.60 14.08
CA GLY A 127 -17.10 0.26 13.86
C GLY A 127 -16.12 -0.93 13.92
N LEU A 128 -14.82 -0.70 14.11
CA LEU A 128 -13.89 -1.79 14.43
C LEU A 128 -14.18 -2.35 15.84
N PRO A 129 -14.30 -3.68 16.01
CA PRO A 129 -14.64 -4.29 17.30
C PRO A 129 -13.46 -4.38 18.28
N ALA A 130 -12.23 -4.21 17.80
CA ALA A 130 -11.00 -4.25 18.57
C ALA A 130 -9.97 -3.24 18.00
N ARG A 131 -8.84 -3.10 18.68
CA ARG A 131 -7.71 -2.28 18.21
C ARG A 131 -7.09 -2.89 16.96
N ALA A 132 -6.74 -2.03 16.02
CA ALA A 132 -5.93 -2.41 14.88
C ALA A 132 -4.46 -2.53 15.29
N ARG A 133 -3.75 -3.49 14.70
CA ARG A 133 -2.30 -3.63 14.80
C ARG A 133 -1.60 -3.50 13.46
N GLU A 134 -2.34 -3.58 12.36
CA GLU A 134 -1.84 -3.33 11.02
C GLU A 134 -2.95 -2.75 10.14
N ILE A 135 -2.59 -1.93 9.16
CA ILE A 135 -3.50 -1.39 8.15
C ILE A 135 -2.95 -1.60 6.74
N ALA A 136 -3.85 -1.73 5.77
CA ALA A 136 -3.53 -1.73 4.35
C ALA A 136 -4.58 -0.93 3.59
N THR A 137 -4.17 -0.32 2.47
CA THR A 137 -5.06 0.38 1.54
C THR A 137 -4.81 -0.17 0.15
N GLY A 138 -5.85 -0.26 -0.66
CA GLY A 138 -5.73 -0.44 -2.10
C GLY A 138 -6.14 0.83 -2.84
N SER A 139 -6.74 0.66 -4.02
CA SER A 139 -7.09 1.80 -4.88
C SER A 139 -8.10 2.75 -4.22
N ARG A 140 -9.20 2.19 -3.69
CA ARG A 140 -10.34 2.89 -3.08
C ARG A 140 -10.94 2.11 -1.91
N TRP A 141 -10.14 1.32 -1.21
CA TRP A 141 -10.57 0.55 -0.05
C TRP A 141 -9.43 0.47 0.97
N ALA A 142 -9.79 0.20 2.22
CA ALA A 142 -8.84 0.01 3.31
C ALA A 142 -9.24 -1.20 4.16
N CYS A 143 -8.24 -1.80 4.78
CA CYS A 143 -8.40 -2.91 5.70
C CYS A 143 -7.58 -2.66 6.97
N ALA A 144 -8.05 -3.23 8.08
CA ALA A 144 -7.35 -3.30 9.34
C ALA A 144 -7.27 -4.76 9.78
N LEU A 145 -6.09 -5.16 10.25
CA LEU A 145 -5.86 -6.40 10.97
C LEU A 145 -5.87 -6.07 12.46
N LEU A 146 -6.76 -6.72 13.19
CA LEU A 146 -6.98 -6.45 14.59
C LEU A 146 -6.04 -7.25 15.49
N GLU A 147 -5.91 -6.84 16.75
CA GLU A 147 -5.23 -7.62 17.80
C GLU A 147 -5.83 -9.02 18.01
N THR A 148 -7.04 -9.26 17.49
CA THR A 148 -7.73 -10.57 17.47
C THR A 148 -7.38 -11.45 16.27
N ASP A 149 -6.44 -11.01 15.41
CA ASP A 149 -6.05 -11.64 14.14
C ASP A 149 -7.16 -11.67 13.07
N GLU A 150 -8.25 -10.93 13.29
CA GLU A 150 -9.35 -10.77 12.34
C GLU A 150 -9.11 -9.61 11.38
N VAL A 151 -9.53 -9.77 10.12
CA VAL A 151 -9.42 -8.74 9.09
C VAL A 151 -10.78 -8.06 8.89
N TYR A 152 -10.77 -6.74 8.93
CA TYR A 152 -11.93 -5.90 8.63
C TYR A 152 -11.60 -4.92 7.51
N CYS A 153 -12.44 -4.85 6.48
CA CYS A 153 -12.22 -3.98 5.32
C CYS A 153 -13.41 -3.05 5.07
N TRP A 154 -13.18 -1.92 4.40
CA TRP A 154 -14.20 -0.93 4.04
C TRP A 154 -13.77 -0.15 2.79
N GLY A 155 -14.68 0.63 2.24
CA GLY A 155 -14.54 1.38 1.01
C GLY A 155 -15.22 0.70 -0.18
N SER A 156 -14.62 0.86 -1.36
CA SER A 156 -15.13 0.30 -2.60
C SER A 156 -15.03 -1.23 -2.63
N ASN A 157 -16.07 -1.87 -3.18
CA ASN A 157 -16.11 -3.29 -3.47
C ASN A 157 -16.00 -3.59 -4.98
N GLU A 158 -15.45 -2.69 -5.79
CA GLU A 158 -15.29 -2.91 -7.25
C GLU A 158 -14.63 -4.25 -7.54
N GLY A 159 -13.50 -4.54 -6.90
CA GLY A 159 -12.80 -5.83 -7.01
C GLY A 159 -13.27 -6.91 -6.04
N GLN A 160 -14.47 -6.80 -5.46
CA GLN A 160 -15.05 -7.84 -4.58
C GLN A 160 -14.27 -8.12 -3.28
N ILE A 161 -13.38 -7.21 -2.84
CA ILE A 161 -12.53 -7.42 -1.65
C ILE A 161 -13.29 -7.42 -0.32
N LEU A 162 -14.51 -6.88 -0.30
CA LEU A 162 -15.44 -6.93 0.84
C LEU A 162 -16.33 -8.18 0.83
N GLY A 163 -16.23 -9.01 -0.21
CA GLY A 163 -17.02 -10.21 -0.44
C GLY A 163 -17.85 -10.12 -1.73
N ALA A 164 -18.03 -11.28 -2.38
CA ALA A 164 -18.73 -11.40 -3.65
C ALA A 164 -20.18 -10.86 -3.57
N GLY A 165 -20.49 -9.89 -4.44
CA GLY A 165 -21.81 -9.27 -4.57
C GLY A 165 -22.17 -8.27 -3.46
N ALA A 166 -21.27 -8.00 -2.51
CA ALA A 166 -21.48 -6.98 -1.49
C ALA A 166 -21.44 -5.56 -2.10
N PRO A 167 -22.13 -4.56 -1.50
CA PRO A 167 -21.97 -3.17 -1.90
C PRO A 167 -20.66 -2.59 -1.35
N ASP A 168 -20.29 -1.40 -1.83
CA ASP A 168 -19.36 -0.52 -1.14
C ASP A 168 -19.82 -0.30 0.32
N SER A 169 -18.86 -0.16 1.24
CA SER A 169 -19.17 0.02 2.66
C SER A 169 -18.38 1.15 3.30
N ALA A 170 -19.10 2.11 3.89
CA ALA A 170 -18.52 3.14 4.74
C ALA A 170 -18.27 2.68 6.19
N VAL A 171 -18.51 1.40 6.49
CA VAL A 171 -18.27 0.80 7.81
C VAL A 171 -17.42 -0.46 7.62
N PRO A 172 -16.42 -0.72 8.47
CA PRO A 172 -15.64 -1.95 8.42
C PRO A 172 -16.52 -3.21 8.45
N VAL A 173 -16.34 -4.08 7.46
CA VAL A 173 -16.97 -5.40 7.36
C VAL A 173 -15.93 -6.48 7.62
N LYS A 174 -16.32 -7.54 8.33
CA LYS A 174 -15.43 -8.67 8.61
C LYS A 174 -15.21 -9.48 7.34
N ILE A 175 -13.95 -9.74 7.01
CA ILE A 175 -13.58 -10.65 5.92
C ILE A 175 -13.49 -12.09 6.47
N PRO A 176 -14.06 -13.09 5.79
CA PRO A 176 -14.08 -14.47 6.26
C PRO A 176 -12.73 -15.18 5.99
N VAL A 177 -11.66 -14.72 6.62
CA VAL A 177 -10.41 -15.49 6.71
C VAL A 177 -10.54 -16.45 7.90
N GLU A 178 -10.53 -17.76 7.63
CA GLU A 178 -10.79 -18.78 8.66
C GLU A 178 -9.61 -18.94 9.63
N GLU A 179 -8.40 -18.74 9.12
CA GLU A 179 -7.16 -18.90 9.87
C GLU A 179 -6.63 -17.58 10.45
N PRO A 180 -5.88 -17.63 11.57
CA PRO A 180 -5.26 -16.44 12.14
C PRO A 180 -4.28 -15.76 11.17
N VAL A 181 -4.55 -14.49 10.87
CA VAL A 181 -3.72 -13.66 10.00
C VAL A 181 -2.56 -13.07 10.79
N SER A 182 -1.34 -13.17 10.26
CA SER A 182 -0.15 -12.52 10.81
C SER A 182 0.06 -11.12 10.23
N HIS A 183 -0.11 -10.95 8.91
CA HIS A 183 0.17 -9.69 8.20
C HIS A 183 -0.81 -9.40 7.05
N LEU A 184 -1.03 -8.12 6.78
CA LEU A 184 -1.70 -7.65 5.57
C LEU A 184 -0.68 -7.40 4.46
N GLY A 185 -1.08 -7.70 3.24
CA GLY A 185 -0.32 -7.34 2.05
C GLY A 185 -0.40 -5.85 1.75
N ARG A 186 0.69 -5.30 1.21
CA ARG A 186 0.68 -3.95 0.61
C ARG A 186 -0.08 -4.00 -0.70
N ALA A 187 -1.08 -3.14 -0.89
CA ALA A 187 -1.87 -3.15 -2.12
C ALA A 187 -1.85 -1.79 -2.83
N THR A 188 -1.99 -1.79 -4.15
CA THR A 188 -2.30 -0.57 -4.93
C THR A 188 -3.53 -0.73 -5.81
N GLY A 189 -3.99 -1.97 -6.02
CA GLY A 189 -5.13 -2.32 -6.86
C GLY A 189 -6.42 -2.60 -6.08
N THR A 190 -7.23 -3.47 -6.67
CA THR A 190 -8.55 -3.90 -6.19
C THR A 190 -8.51 -5.32 -5.63
N ASN A 191 -7.37 -5.71 -5.05
CA ASN A 191 -7.07 -7.06 -4.57
C ASN A 191 -6.15 -7.00 -3.34
N LEU A 192 -6.16 -8.05 -2.52
CA LEU A 192 -5.39 -8.12 -1.29
C LEU A 192 -4.88 -9.54 -1.06
N GLY A 193 -3.61 -9.65 -0.66
CA GLY A 193 -3.04 -10.84 -0.04
C GLY A 193 -2.91 -10.66 1.47
N VAL A 194 -3.06 -11.73 2.24
CA VAL A 194 -2.76 -11.76 3.68
C VAL A 194 -1.91 -12.98 4.00
N ILE A 195 -0.97 -12.80 4.92
CA ILE A 195 -0.09 -13.89 5.39
C ILE A 195 -0.71 -14.45 6.66
N LEU A 196 -0.75 -15.77 6.77
CA LEU A 196 -1.22 -16.48 7.95
C LEU A 196 -0.07 -16.70 8.95
N GLN A 197 -0.40 -17.04 10.19
CA GLN A 197 0.63 -17.32 11.21
C GLN A 197 1.53 -18.53 10.89
N ASP A 198 1.09 -19.43 10.00
CA ASP A 198 1.88 -20.56 9.52
C ASP A 198 2.78 -20.21 8.31
N GLY A 199 2.79 -18.96 7.87
CA GLY A 199 3.56 -18.48 6.73
C GLY A 199 2.96 -18.82 5.36
N THR A 200 1.75 -19.39 5.31
CA THR A 200 0.98 -19.53 4.06
C THR A 200 0.20 -18.25 3.75
N LEU A 201 -0.39 -18.17 2.55
CA LEU A 201 -1.03 -16.95 2.05
C LEU A 201 -2.49 -17.20 1.65
N ARG A 202 -3.36 -16.23 1.95
CA ARG A 202 -4.69 -16.09 1.34
C ARG A 202 -4.71 -14.89 0.42
N TYR A 203 -5.43 -14.97 -0.69
CA TYR A 203 -5.51 -13.93 -1.70
C TYR A 203 -6.92 -13.84 -2.27
N TRP A 204 -7.40 -12.63 -2.52
CA TRP A 204 -8.67 -12.39 -3.19
C TRP A 204 -8.75 -11.00 -3.82
N GLY A 205 -9.74 -10.84 -4.68
CA GLY A 205 -10.09 -9.63 -5.40
C GLY A 205 -9.64 -9.61 -6.85
N GLU A 206 -10.03 -8.56 -7.56
CA GLU A 206 -9.82 -8.44 -9.01
C GLU A 206 -8.41 -7.94 -9.37
N ILE A 207 -7.83 -8.53 -10.41
CA ILE A 207 -6.61 -8.08 -11.09
C ILE A 207 -7.01 -7.63 -12.49
N TYR A 208 -6.45 -6.56 -13.04
CA TYR A 208 -6.87 -6.00 -14.33
C TYR A 208 -6.45 -6.81 -15.58
N ASP A 209 -6.11 -8.10 -15.44
CA ASP A 209 -5.87 -8.99 -16.58
C ASP A 209 -7.07 -9.93 -16.78
N SER A 210 -7.77 -9.75 -17.90
CA SER A 210 -9.02 -10.42 -18.27
C SER A 210 -8.89 -11.93 -18.52
N GLU A 211 -7.67 -12.49 -18.52
CA GLU A 211 -7.44 -13.89 -18.89
C GLU A 211 -7.31 -14.86 -17.70
N THR A 212 -7.12 -14.38 -16.47
CA THR A 212 -7.06 -15.26 -15.28
C THR A 212 -8.36 -15.20 -14.48
N PRO A 213 -8.95 -16.34 -14.09
CA PRO A 213 -10.14 -16.34 -13.22
C PRO A 213 -9.81 -15.60 -11.91
N PHE A 214 -10.61 -14.57 -11.61
CA PHE A 214 -10.51 -13.83 -10.36
C PHE A 214 -11.05 -14.68 -9.22
N ASP A 215 -10.37 -14.64 -8.08
CA ASP A 215 -10.94 -15.17 -6.87
C ASP A 215 -11.66 -14.07 -6.12
N THR A 216 -12.99 -14.09 -6.19
CA THR A 216 -13.82 -13.18 -5.39
C THR A 216 -13.91 -13.63 -3.94
N ASP A 217 -13.53 -14.88 -3.66
CA ASP A 217 -13.49 -15.46 -2.33
C ASP A 217 -12.05 -15.50 -1.80
N VAL A 218 -11.93 -15.59 -0.48
CA VAL A 218 -10.64 -15.69 0.20
C VAL A 218 -10.05 -17.07 -0.09
N SER A 219 -9.01 -17.13 -0.93
CA SER A 219 -8.46 -18.40 -1.40
C SER A 219 -6.99 -18.62 -1.09
N PRO A 220 -6.57 -19.89 -0.87
CA PRO A 220 -5.18 -20.22 -0.63
C PRO A 220 -4.32 -20.03 -1.87
N VAL A 221 -3.05 -19.65 -1.68
CA VAL A 221 -2.03 -19.67 -2.74
C VAL A 221 -1.09 -20.87 -2.52
N PRO A 222 -1.31 -22.02 -3.20
CA PRO A 222 -0.75 -23.32 -2.77
C PRO A 222 0.79 -23.44 -2.80
N ALA A 223 1.48 -22.61 -3.59
CA ALA A 223 2.93 -22.69 -3.75
C ALA A 223 3.71 -21.81 -2.76
N ILE A 224 3.02 -21.05 -1.89
CA ILE A 224 3.64 -20.09 -0.99
C ILE A 224 3.71 -20.66 0.44
N HIS A 225 4.92 -20.78 0.95
CA HIS A 225 5.21 -21.18 2.33
C HIS A 225 6.34 -20.29 2.86
N GLY A 226 6.30 -19.95 4.16
CA GLY A 226 7.31 -19.08 4.76
C GLY A 226 7.26 -17.64 4.25
N ALA A 227 6.09 -17.14 3.83
CA ALA A 227 5.96 -15.74 3.42
C ALA A 227 6.18 -14.80 4.61
N VAL A 228 6.99 -13.77 4.41
CA VAL A 228 7.27 -12.72 5.40
C VAL A 228 6.75 -11.35 4.97
N SER A 229 6.48 -11.16 3.68
CA SER A 229 5.82 -9.98 3.14
C SER A 229 5.08 -10.34 1.85
N THR A 230 3.97 -9.66 1.57
CA THR A 230 3.27 -9.80 0.30
C THR A 230 2.81 -8.44 -0.21
N CYS A 231 2.74 -8.31 -1.52
CA CYS A 231 2.26 -7.11 -2.17
C CYS A 231 1.43 -7.43 -3.40
N SER A 232 0.42 -6.62 -3.68
CA SER A 232 -0.50 -6.83 -4.78
C SER A 232 -0.85 -5.52 -5.52
N GLY A 233 -0.50 -5.48 -6.80
CA GLY A 233 -0.72 -4.35 -7.68
C GLY A 233 -1.92 -4.53 -8.60
N GLY A 234 -2.00 -3.71 -9.64
CA GLY A 234 -3.07 -3.81 -10.64
C GLY A 234 -2.97 -5.04 -11.54
N ARG A 235 -1.77 -5.61 -11.70
CA ARG A 235 -1.48 -6.70 -12.65
C ARG A 235 -0.58 -7.81 -12.10
N LEU A 236 -0.15 -7.74 -10.85
CA LEU A 236 0.83 -8.66 -10.30
C LEU A 236 0.62 -8.77 -8.80
N ALA A 237 0.78 -9.97 -8.26
CA ALA A 237 0.93 -10.16 -6.83
C ALA A 237 2.20 -10.96 -6.55
N CYS A 238 2.88 -10.64 -5.45
CA CYS A 238 4.14 -11.27 -5.07
C CYS A 238 4.19 -11.53 -3.58
N ALA A 239 4.98 -12.53 -3.19
CA ALA A 239 5.35 -12.81 -1.83
C ALA A 239 6.88 -12.87 -1.72
N LEU A 240 7.43 -12.24 -0.68
CA LEU A 240 8.79 -12.44 -0.22
C LEU A 240 8.78 -13.55 0.81
N LEU A 241 9.61 -14.57 0.59
CA LEU A 241 9.79 -15.70 1.48
C LEU A 241 10.91 -15.45 2.48
N ASP A 242 10.90 -16.17 3.60
CA ASP A 242 11.94 -16.13 4.64
C ASP A 242 13.32 -16.56 4.13
N THR A 243 13.36 -17.25 2.99
CA THR A 243 14.58 -17.61 2.25
C THR A 243 15.21 -16.43 1.51
N GLY A 244 14.52 -15.29 1.38
CA GLY A 244 14.91 -14.17 0.52
C GLY A 244 14.53 -14.35 -0.95
N GLU A 245 13.82 -15.44 -1.29
CA GLU A 245 13.24 -15.65 -2.61
C GLU A 245 11.93 -14.87 -2.77
N VAL A 246 11.66 -14.41 -3.98
CA VAL A 246 10.39 -13.75 -4.32
C VAL A 246 9.62 -14.65 -5.28
N SER A 247 8.35 -14.88 -4.95
CA SER A 247 7.43 -15.66 -5.77
C SER A 247 6.25 -14.80 -6.17
N CYS A 248 6.10 -14.57 -7.48
CA CYS A 248 5.02 -13.76 -8.05
C CYS A 248 4.03 -14.61 -8.86
N TRP A 249 2.77 -14.20 -8.87
CA TRP A 249 1.69 -14.81 -9.63
C TRP A 249 0.85 -13.73 -10.34
N HIS A 250 0.11 -14.17 -11.38
CA HIS A 250 -0.52 -13.29 -12.36
C HIS A 250 0.47 -12.39 -13.12
N ASP A 251 1.68 -12.87 -13.43
CA ASP A 251 2.64 -12.19 -14.32
C ASP A 251 2.45 -12.69 -15.77
N PRO A 252 1.70 -11.98 -16.64
CA PRO A 252 1.41 -12.47 -17.99
C PRO A 252 2.65 -12.57 -18.90
N ASN A 253 3.74 -11.88 -18.55
CA ASN A 253 4.93 -11.78 -19.38
C ASN A 253 6.12 -12.58 -18.83
N ASP A 254 5.95 -13.31 -17.72
CA ASP A 254 7.03 -13.91 -16.94
C ASP A 254 8.21 -12.91 -16.77
N ALA A 255 7.88 -11.62 -16.62
CA ALA A 255 8.85 -10.55 -16.58
C ALA A 255 9.78 -10.67 -15.39
N TYR A 256 9.23 -11.11 -14.25
CA TYR A 256 9.97 -11.35 -13.03
C TYR A 256 11.04 -12.45 -13.21
N LYS A 257 10.72 -13.54 -13.92
CA LYS A 257 11.62 -14.70 -14.10
C LYS A 257 12.90 -14.39 -14.89
N ARG A 258 12.95 -13.26 -15.61
CA ARG A 258 14.11 -12.93 -16.46
C ARG A 258 15.29 -12.41 -15.67
N ASP A 259 15.04 -11.77 -14.52
CA ASP A 259 16.03 -11.04 -13.72
C ASP A 259 15.82 -11.28 -12.21
N GLU A 260 15.58 -12.53 -11.77
CA GLU A 260 15.24 -12.86 -10.39
C GLU A 260 16.32 -12.40 -9.38
N PRO A 261 16.08 -11.32 -8.61
CA PRO A 261 17.02 -10.90 -7.58
C PRO A 261 17.01 -11.94 -6.45
N LYS A 262 18.19 -12.31 -5.98
CA LYS A 262 18.36 -13.18 -4.81
C LYS A 262 18.56 -12.34 -3.56
N ASP A 263 18.33 -12.99 -2.41
CA ASP A 263 18.54 -12.41 -1.08
C ASP A 263 17.79 -11.08 -0.91
N VAL A 264 16.55 -11.05 -1.41
CA VAL A 264 15.67 -9.89 -1.31
C VAL A 264 15.22 -9.74 0.14
N PHE A 265 15.17 -8.50 0.61
CA PHE A 265 14.66 -8.18 1.95
C PHE A 265 13.52 -7.17 1.95
N GLU A 266 13.21 -6.56 0.80
CA GLU A 266 12.10 -5.60 0.69
C GLU A 266 11.46 -5.65 -0.70
N LEU A 267 10.12 -5.59 -0.70
CA LEU A 267 9.28 -5.51 -1.90
C LEU A 267 8.40 -4.26 -1.90
N SER A 268 8.19 -3.71 -3.09
CA SER A 268 7.19 -2.68 -3.35
C SER A 268 6.50 -2.95 -4.68
N VAL A 269 5.21 -2.68 -4.74
CA VAL A 269 4.40 -2.82 -5.96
C VAL A 269 3.71 -1.49 -6.24
N GLY A 270 3.63 -1.15 -7.51
CA GLY A 270 2.79 -0.10 -8.06
C GLY A 270 1.69 -0.69 -8.93
N ASN A 271 0.99 0.15 -9.68
CA ASN A 271 -0.08 -0.35 -10.57
C ASN A 271 0.44 -1.19 -11.73
N THR A 272 1.57 -0.79 -12.30
CA THR A 272 2.21 -1.42 -13.47
C THR A 272 3.66 -1.82 -13.21
N ASP A 273 4.17 -1.46 -12.03
CA ASP A 273 5.58 -1.52 -11.73
C ASP A 273 5.79 -2.33 -10.46
N PHE A 274 6.96 -2.93 -10.34
CA PHE A 274 7.34 -3.72 -9.18
C PHE A 274 8.80 -3.44 -8.89
N CYS A 275 9.18 -3.40 -7.62
CA CYS A 275 10.56 -3.25 -7.21
C CYS A 275 10.92 -4.20 -6.07
N ALA A 276 12.14 -4.70 -6.12
CA ALA A 276 12.75 -5.54 -5.10
C ALA A 276 14.12 -4.98 -4.72
N ARG A 277 14.42 -4.99 -3.41
CA ARG A 277 15.70 -4.51 -2.88
C ARG A 277 16.48 -5.67 -2.26
N ASN A 278 17.75 -5.74 -2.61
CA ASN A 278 18.73 -6.63 -1.98
C ASN A 278 20.01 -5.83 -1.66
N SER A 279 21.08 -6.53 -1.27
CA SER A 279 22.37 -5.91 -0.93
C SER A 279 23.10 -5.30 -2.13
N GLU A 280 22.75 -5.69 -3.36
CA GLU A 280 23.36 -5.20 -4.60
C GLU A 280 22.70 -3.91 -5.13
N GLY A 281 21.47 -3.62 -4.70
CA GLY A 281 20.75 -2.40 -5.06
C GLY A 281 19.24 -2.59 -5.16
N LEU A 282 18.60 -1.63 -5.85
CA LEU A 282 17.18 -1.64 -6.15
C LEU A 282 16.94 -2.10 -7.59
N TRP A 283 16.11 -3.12 -7.75
CA TRP A 283 15.69 -3.67 -9.04
C TRP A 283 14.24 -3.29 -9.28
N CYS A 284 13.93 -2.63 -10.39
CA CYS A 284 12.57 -2.23 -10.71
C CYS A 284 12.17 -2.66 -12.13
N TRP A 285 10.98 -3.22 -12.28
CA TRP A 285 10.35 -3.62 -13.53
C TRP A 285 9.22 -2.64 -13.82
N TYR A 286 9.18 -2.12 -15.05
CA TYR A 286 8.14 -1.20 -15.52
C TYR A 286 7.32 -1.86 -16.63
N GLU A 287 5.99 -1.82 -16.53
CA GLU A 287 5.08 -2.49 -17.47
C GLU A 287 5.43 -3.97 -17.71
N MET A 288 5.99 -4.65 -16.70
CA MET A 288 6.43 -6.05 -16.81
C MET A 288 7.46 -6.25 -17.96
N ASN A 289 8.36 -5.29 -18.15
CA ASN A 289 9.55 -5.41 -18.99
C ASN A 289 10.81 -5.65 -18.14
N ALA A 290 11.97 -5.86 -18.78
CA ALA A 290 13.24 -6.17 -18.11
C ALA A 290 13.59 -5.20 -16.97
N ALA A 291 14.25 -5.72 -15.94
CA ALA A 291 14.59 -4.95 -14.75
C ALA A 291 15.56 -3.81 -15.10
N LYS A 292 15.31 -2.62 -14.54
CA LYS A 292 16.32 -1.56 -14.47
C LYS A 292 16.87 -1.52 -13.05
N ARG A 293 18.19 -1.67 -12.93
CA ARG A 293 18.89 -1.41 -11.68
C ARG A 293 18.97 0.10 -11.43
N ILE A 294 18.61 0.51 -10.21
CA ILE A 294 18.74 1.88 -9.74
C ILE A 294 19.82 1.87 -8.66
N ASP A 295 20.95 2.52 -8.95
CA ASP A 295 22.00 2.74 -7.98
C ASP A 295 21.56 3.92 -7.09
N LEU A 296 21.32 3.66 -5.79
CA LEU A 296 20.78 4.61 -4.81
C LEU A 296 21.85 5.15 -3.84
#